data_AF-A0A3D1YK13-F1
#
_entry.id   AF-A0A3D1YK13-F1
#
_cell.length_a   1.000
_cell.length_b   1.000
_cell.length_c   1.000
_cell.angle_alpha   90.00
_cell.angle_beta   90.00
_cell.angle_gamma   90.00
#
_symmetry.space_group_name_H-M   'P 1'
#
loop_
_entity.id
_entity.type
_entity.pdbx_description
1 polymer ?
#
loop_
_entity_poly.entity_id
_entity_poly.type
_entity_poly.pdbx_seq_one_letter_code
_entity_poly.pdbx_strand_id
1 'polypeptide(L)' 'MSNAPESPCISICSLDQNDVCEGCFRTGNEIVDWFTANDDRKREILEASTQRRKDAGFSIF' A
#
# COMPACT_ATOMS: atom_id res chain seq x y z
N MET A 1 3.28 -3.19 -23.36
CA MET A 1 2.64 -2.20 -22.45
C MET A 1 2.14 -2.99 -21.26
N SER A 2 2.98 -3.14 -20.24
CA SER A 2 2.64 -3.93 -19.05
C SER A 2 1.72 -3.07 -18.19
N ASN A 3 0.42 -3.39 -18.16
CA ASN A 3 -0.61 -2.68 -17.38
C ASN A 3 -0.59 -3.08 -15.88
N ALA A 4 0.59 -3.46 -15.40
CA ALA A 4 0.78 -3.94 -14.03
C ALA A 4 0.76 -2.73 -13.07
N PRO A 5 0.03 -2.79 -11.96
CA PRO A 5 -0.04 -1.69 -11.01
C PRO A 5 1.34 -1.38 -10.43
N GLU A 6 1.72 -0.11 -10.40
CA GLU A 6 2.97 0.33 -9.80
C GLU A 6 2.91 0.22 -8.27
N SER A 7 4.06 -0.08 -7.66
CA SER A 7 4.13 -0.18 -6.20
C SER A 7 4.02 1.21 -5.57
N PRO A 8 3.19 1.42 -4.54
CA PRO A 8 3.06 2.71 -3.86
C PRO A 8 4.21 2.95 -2.87
N CYS A 9 5.29 2.18 -2.96
CA CYS A 9 6.38 2.17 -2.01
C CYS A 9 7.29 3.39 -2.19
N ILE A 10 7.42 4.20 -1.14
CA ILE A 10 8.34 5.36 -1.12
C ILE A 10 9.71 5.02 -0.55
N SER A 11 10.08 3.73 -0.50
CA SER A 11 11.32 3.21 0.11
C SER A 11 11.49 3.55 1.60
N ILE A 12 10.38 3.82 2.30
CA ILE A 12 10.32 3.97 3.74
C ILE A 12 9.50 2.81 4.28
N CYS A 13 10.11 1.98 5.13
CA CYS A 13 9.45 0.90 5.83
C CYS A 13 9.40 1.23 7.32
N SER A 14 8.31 1.89 7.75
CA SER A 14 7.99 2.17 9.14
C SER A 14 6.60 1.65 9.39
N LEU A 15 6.45 0.54 10.13
CA LEU A 15 5.16 -0.02 10.49
C LEU A 15 4.71 0.59 11.83
N ASP A 16 3.44 1.01 11.90
CA ASP A 16 2.81 1.47 13.13
C ASP A 16 2.39 0.30 14.04
N GLN A 17 1.67 0.60 15.12
CA GLN A 17 1.16 -0.41 16.06
C GLN A 17 0.08 -1.34 15.45
N ASN A 18 -0.48 -0.98 14.30
CA ASN A 18 -1.47 -1.76 13.57
C ASN A 18 -0.86 -2.53 12.40
N ASP A 19 0.47 -2.66 12.35
CA ASP A 19 1.22 -3.24 11.22
C ASP A 19 0.96 -2.52 9.89
N VAL A 20 0.61 -1.23 9.90
CA VAL A 20 0.41 -0.40 8.71
C VAL A 20 1.65 0.46 8.48
N CYS A 21 2.18 0.44 7.26
CA CYS A 21 3.30 1.27 6.88
C CYS A 21 2.90 2.74 6.85
N GLU A 22 3.53 3.58 7.66
CA GLU A 22 3.23 5.03 7.74
C GLU A 22 3.59 5.78 6.45
N GLY A 23 4.47 5.21 5.62
CA GLY A 23 4.89 5.81 4.35
C GLY A 23 3.99 5.43 3.18
N CYS A 24 3.77 4.12 2.99
CA CYS A 24 3.00 3.62 1.85
C CYS A 24 1.58 3.18 2.19
N PHE A 25 1.17 3.20 3.47
CA PHE A 25 -0.16 2.84 3.99
C PHE A 25 -0.64 1.40 3.71
N ARG A 26 0.28 0.53 3.26
CA ARG A 26 0.07 -0.92 3.17
C ARG A 26 0.37 -1.60 4.49
N THR A 27 -0.36 -2.66 4.79
CA THR A 27 -0.04 -3.53 5.93
C THR A 27 1.21 -4.36 5.66
N GLY A 28 1.87 -4.84 6.71
CA GLY A 28 2.98 -5.79 6.60
C GLY A 28 2.61 -7.03 5.75
N ASN A 29 1.40 -7.55 5.93
CA ASN A 29 0.87 -8.66 5.14
C ASN A 29 0.74 -8.31 3.66
N GLU A 30 0.22 -7.13 3.33
CA GLU A 30 0.09 -6.67 1.94
C GLU A 30 1.46 -6.40 1.29
N ILE A 31 2.47 -6.00 2.05
CA ILE A 31 3.84 -5.83 1.55
C ILE A 31 4.41 -7.18 1.12
N VAL A 32 4.20 -8.24 1.92
CA VAL A 32 4.62 -9.61 1.57
C VAL A 32 3.79 -10.14 0.40
N ASP A 33 2.47 -9.99 0.45
CA ASP A 33 1.52 -10.43 -0.59
C ASP A 33 1.81 -9.78 -1.94
N TRP A 34 2.29 -8.53 -1.98
CA TRP A 34 2.58 -7.78 -3.21
C TRP A 34 3.50 -8.53 -4.20
N PHE A 35 4.49 -9.29 -3.70
CA PHE A 35 5.44 -10.02 -4.53
C PHE A 35 4.80 -11.23 -5.24
N THR A 36 3.73 -11.78 -4.67
CA THR A 36 3.00 -12.94 -5.19
C THR A 36 1.62 -12.59 -5.76
N ALA A 37 1.13 -11.38 -5.50
CA ALA A 37 -0.17 -10.89 -5.92
C ALA A 37 -0.27 -10.72 -7.44
N ASN A 38 -1.44 -11.07 -7.98
CA ASN A 38 -1.82 -10.76 -9.35
C ASN A 38 -2.21 -9.26 -9.48
N ASP A 39 -2.42 -8.80 -10.72
CA ASP A 39 -2.71 -7.39 -10.98
C ASP A 39 -4.01 -6.91 -10.32
N ASP A 40 -5.04 -7.76 -10.24
CA ASP A 40 -6.30 -7.41 -9.58
C ASP A 40 -6.12 -7.24 -8.07
N ARG A 41 -5.41 -8.19 -7.43
CA ARG A 41 -5.07 -8.12 -6.01
C ARG A 41 -4.22 -6.90 -5.69
N LYS A 42 -3.27 -6.56 -6.58
CA LYS A 42 -2.47 -5.33 -6.43
C LYS A 42 -3.33 -4.07 -6.49
N ARG A 43 -4.36 -4.02 -7.34
CA ARG A 43 -5.32 -2.90 -7.38
C ARG A 43 -6.11 -2.80 -6.09
N GLU A 44 -6.60 -3.91 -5.55
CA GLU A 44 -7.29 -3.93 -4.25
C GLU A 44 -6.40 -3.40 -3.12
N ILE A 45 -5.13 -3.84 -3.07
CA ILE A 45 -4.16 -3.36 -2.08
C ILE A 45 -3.95 -1.85 -2.22
N LEU A 46 -3.82 -1.34 -3.44
CA LEU A 46 -3.68 0.10 -3.70
C LEU A 46 -4.90 0.91 -3.26
N GLU A 47 -6.10 0.41 -3.53
CA GLU A 47 -7.35 1.06 -3.11
C GLU A 47 -7.48 1.09 -1.59
N ALA A 48 -7.24 -0.04 -0.92
CA ALA A 48 -7.26 -0.13 0.54
C ALA A 48 -6.22 0.79 1.18
N SER A 49 -4.99 0.80 0.63
CA SER A 49 -3.91 1.68 1.07
C SER A 49 -4.24 3.16 0.90
N THR A 50 -4.89 3.52 -0.22
CA THR A 50 -5.36 4.88 -0.47
C THR A 50 -6.45 5.29 0.50
N GLN A 51 -7.36 4.37 0.84
CA GLN A 51 -8.40 4.63 1.83
C GLN A 51 -7.78 4.85 3.22
N ARG A 52 -6.85 3.99 3.65
CA ARG A 52 -6.13 4.18 4.92
C ARG A 52 -5.38 5.50 4.98
N ARG A 53 -4.76 5.92 3.87
CA ARG A 53 -4.10 7.24 3.79
C ARG A 53 -5.07 8.40 4.02
N LYS A 54 -6.27 8.32 3.44
CA LYS A 54 -7.34 9.31 3.66
C LYS A 54 -7.82 9.30 5.12
N ASP A 55 -8.06 8.12 5.68
CA ASP A 55 -8.55 7.94 7.05
C ASP A 55 -7.51 8.42 8.09
N ALA A 56 -6.22 8.23 7.81
CA ALA A 56 -5.12 8.74 8.62
C ALA A 56 -4.97 10.27 8.57
N GLY A 57 -5.83 10.98 7.81
CA GLY A 57 -5.78 12.43 7.69
C GLY A 57 -4.56 12.94 6.92
N PHE A 58 -3.85 12.07 6.19
CA PHE A 58 -2.75 12.47 5.30
C PHE A 58 -3.32 13.03 4.00
N SER A 59 -4.10 14.10 4.15
CA SER A 59 -4.64 14.91 3.05
C SER A 59 -3.62 15.98 2.67
N ILE A 60 -2.42 15.57 2.29
CA ILE A 60 -1.49 16.46 1.59
C ILE A 60 -0.90 15.74 0.39
N PHE A 61 -1.12 16.36 -0.78
CA PHE A 61 -0.75 16.00 -2.15
C PHE A 61 -1.74 15.12 -2.92
#